data_AF-A0A0G3USK8-F1
#
_entry.id   AF-A0A0G3USK8-F1
#
_cell.length_a   1.000
_cell.length_b   1.000
_cell.length_c   1.000
_cell.angle_alpha   90.00
_cell.angle_beta   90.00
_cell.angle_gamma   90.00
#
_symmetry.space_group_name_H-M   'P 1'
#
loop_
_entity.id
_entity.type
_entity.pdbx_description
1 polymer ?
#
loop_
_entity_poly.entity_id
_entity_poly.type
_entity_poly.pdbx_seq_one_letter_code
_entity_poly.pdbx_strand_id
1 'polypeptide(L)'
;MTTMERPARHTEEPVSVLVSRASQQISELVREEMQLARAEMTQKGKRFGRGGGLFGAAGLLGILAAQALVAACIAALALVLPVWAAALITMAALAAIAAGLALAGKKQIDKAGTPAPQQTIDSVKADVAEIKEKAHQ
;
A
#
# COMPACT_ATOMS: atom_id res chain seq x y z
N MET A 1 -15.27 26.43 -76.89
CA MET A 1 -16.63 26.28 -76.31
C MET A 1 -16.89 24.78 -76.19
N THR A 2 -16.46 24.07 -75.14
CA THR A 2 -16.80 24.04 -73.69
C THR A 2 -18.08 23.25 -73.39
N THR A 3 -17.94 22.04 -72.81
CA THR A 3 -18.85 21.32 -71.87
C THR A 3 -18.38 19.87 -71.75
N MET A 4 -18.33 19.15 -70.62
CA MET A 4 -18.28 19.42 -69.17
C MET A 4 -17.54 18.20 -68.57
N GLU A 5 -16.75 18.41 -67.52
CA GLU A 5 -16.12 17.33 -66.76
C GLU A 5 -17.18 16.39 -66.16
N ARG A 6 -16.99 15.08 -66.35
CA ARG A 6 -17.82 14.04 -65.72
C ARG A 6 -17.24 13.73 -64.34
N PRO A 7 -18.02 13.78 -63.25
CA PRO A 7 -17.48 13.77 -61.90
C PRO A 7 -16.87 12.39 -61.58
N ALA A 8 -15.71 12.41 -60.92
CA ALA A 8 -15.09 11.21 -60.37
C ALA A 8 -16.07 10.54 -59.39
N ARG A 9 -16.46 9.30 -59.68
CA ARG A 9 -17.16 8.46 -58.70
C ARG A 9 -16.18 8.15 -57.58
N HIS A 10 -16.26 8.91 -56.50
CA HIS A 10 -15.81 8.45 -55.20
C HIS A 10 -16.61 7.18 -54.90
N THR A 11 -16.02 6.02 -55.20
CA THR A 11 -16.48 4.77 -54.59
C THR A 11 -16.15 4.94 -53.12
N GLU A 12 -17.12 5.46 -52.37
CA GLU A 12 -17.06 5.51 -50.92
C GLU A 12 -16.59 4.14 -50.46
N GLU A 13 -15.42 4.08 -49.81
CA GLU A 13 -14.94 2.83 -49.26
C GLU A 13 -16.08 2.24 -48.44
N PRO A 14 -16.49 0.99 -48.72
CA PRO A 14 -17.69 0.45 -48.11
C PRO A 14 -17.49 0.53 -46.59
N VAL A 15 -18.48 1.09 -45.90
CA VAL A 15 -18.46 1.36 -44.45
C VAL A 15 -18.02 0.11 -43.66
N SER A 16 -18.26 -1.09 -44.20
CA SER A 16 -17.78 -2.37 -43.67
C SER A 16 -16.25 -2.48 -43.55
N VAL A 17 -15.47 -1.89 -44.46
CA VAL A 17 -14.00 -1.91 -44.44
C VAL A 17 -13.45 -0.92 -43.40
N LEU A 18 -14.07 0.25 -43.26
CA LEU A 18 -13.69 1.23 -42.23
C LEU A 18 -14.00 0.72 -40.82
N VAL A 19 -15.16 0.09 -40.63
CA VAL A 19 -15.55 -0.55 -39.36
C VAL A 19 -14.60 -1.70 -39.02
N SER A 20 -14.22 -2.52 -40.00
CA SER A 20 -13.24 -3.60 -39.81
C SER A 20 -11.87 -3.06 -39.39
N ARG A 21 -11.36 -2.02 -40.07
CA ARG A 21 -10.08 -1.38 -39.73
C ARG A 21 -10.10 -0.67 -38.37
N ALA A 22 -11.20 -0.02 -38.01
CA ALA A 22 -11.36 0.60 -36.71
C ALA A 22 -11.38 -0.46 -35.59
N SER A 23 -12.08 -1.58 -35.80
CA SER A 23 -12.12 -2.71 -34.88
C SER A 23 -10.74 -3.36 -34.71
N GLN A 24 -9.97 -3.48 -35.80
CA GLN A 24 -8.59 -3.96 -35.79
C GLN A 24 -7.68 -3.03 -34.96
N GLN A 25 -7.76 -1.71 -35.20
CA GLN A 25 -6.98 -0.70 -34.47
C GLN A 25 -7.32 -0.65 -32.97
N ILE A 26 -8.61 -0.76 -32.63
CA ILE A 26 -9.04 -0.82 -31.22
C ILE A 26 -8.48 -2.09 -30.57
N SER A 27 -8.51 -3.23 -31.28
CA SER A 27 -7.95 -4.49 -30.76
C SER A 27 -6.44 -4.41 -30.55
N GLU A 28 -5.73 -3.74 -31.46
CA GLU A 28 -4.29 -3.48 -31.36
C GLU A 28 -3.97 -2.54 -30.19
N LEU A 29 -4.70 -1.44 -30.04
CA LEU A 29 -4.55 -0.50 -28.93
C LEU A 29 -4.80 -1.17 -27.58
N VAL A 30 -5.87 -1.96 -27.45
CA VAL A 30 -6.15 -2.72 -26.23
C VAL A 30 -5.00 -3.69 -25.93
N ARG A 31 -4.45 -4.35 -26.96
CA ARG A 31 -3.31 -5.26 -26.79
C ARG A 31 -2.07 -4.51 -26.32
N GLU A 32 -1.80 -3.33 -26.84
CA GLU A 32 -0.68 -2.47 -26.43
C GLU A 32 -0.84 -1.97 -24.99
N GLU A 33 -2.00 -1.46 -24.61
CA GLU A 33 -2.31 -1.04 -23.24
C GLU A 33 -2.17 -2.19 -22.25
N MET A 34 -2.61 -3.40 -22.63
CA MET A 34 -2.38 -4.60 -21.81
C MET A 34 -0.89 -4.94 -21.67
N GLN A 35 -0.08 -4.76 -22.71
CA GLN A 35 1.37 -4.99 -22.64
C GLN A 35 2.05 -3.94 -21.77
N LEU A 36 1.66 -2.67 -21.91
CA LEU A 36 2.16 -1.56 -21.10
C LEU A 36 1.80 -1.74 -19.62
N ALA A 37 0.53 -2.04 -19.32
CA ALA A 37 0.08 -2.34 -17.96
C ALA A 37 0.83 -3.53 -17.36
N ARG A 38 1.07 -4.60 -18.13
CA ARG A 38 1.89 -5.74 -17.68
C ARG A 38 3.34 -5.32 -17.39
N ALA A 39 3.94 -4.48 -18.24
CA ALA A 39 5.30 -3.99 -18.04
C ALA A 39 5.38 -3.10 -16.78
N GLU A 40 4.44 -2.18 -16.58
CA GLU A 40 4.39 -1.31 -15.42
C GLU A 40 4.15 -2.10 -14.12
N MET A 41 3.22 -3.07 -14.14
CA MET A 41 2.97 -3.95 -12.98
C MET A 41 4.19 -4.81 -12.66
N THR A 42 4.91 -5.30 -13.66
CA THR A 42 6.16 -6.05 -13.45
C THR A 42 7.25 -5.15 -12.84
N GLN A 43 7.38 -3.91 -13.32
CA GLN A 43 8.35 -2.94 -12.80
C GLN A 43 8.03 -2.52 -11.37
N LYS A 44 6.75 -2.22 -11.08
CA LYS A 44 6.25 -1.95 -9.72
C LYS A 44 6.50 -3.18 -8.83
N GLY A 45 6.08 -4.36 -9.28
CA GLY A 45 6.26 -5.63 -8.56
C GLY A 45 7.72 -5.92 -8.23
N LYS A 46 8.66 -5.66 -9.15
CA LYS A 46 10.11 -5.82 -8.91
C LYS A 46 10.63 -4.83 -7.86
N ARG A 47 10.16 -3.58 -7.88
CA ARG A 47 10.52 -2.56 -6.88
C ARG A 47 9.98 -2.92 -5.50
N PHE A 48 8.70 -3.30 -5.40
CA PHE A 48 8.09 -3.75 -4.14
C PHE A 48 8.69 -5.06 -3.66
N GLY A 49 8.98 -6.01 -4.54
CA GLY A 49 9.61 -7.29 -4.20
C GLY A 49 11.04 -7.13 -3.68
N ARG A 50 11.85 -6.28 -4.33
CA ARG A 50 13.19 -5.96 -3.83
C ARG A 50 13.14 -5.19 -2.52
N GLY A 51 12.26 -4.20 -2.40
CA GLY A 51 12.06 -3.44 -1.17
C GLY A 51 11.59 -4.31 0.00
N GLY A 52 10.58 -5.16 -0.24
CA GLY A 52 10.07 -6.12 0.73
C GLY A 52 11.10 -7.18 1.13
N GLY A 53 11.87 -7.70 0.16
CA GLY A 53 12.96 -8.63 0.43
C GLY A 53 14.08 -8.01 1.28
N LEU A 54 14.50 -6.77 0.95
CA LEU A 54 15.51 -6.05 1.74
C LEU A 54 15.01 -5.72 3.14
N PHE A 55 13.75 -5.28 3.28
CA PHE A 55 13.16 -4.99 4.59
C PHE A 55 13.00 -6.27 5.42
N GLY A 56 12.60 -7.38 4.81
CA GLY A 56 12.54 -8.69 5.46
C GLY A 56 13.91 -9.15 5.94
N ALA A 57 14.94 -9.04 5.09
CA ALA A 57 16.32 -9.36 5.47
C ALA A 57 16.84 -8.45 6.59
N ALA A 58 16.59 -7.13 6.51
CA ALA A 58 16.94 -6.19 7.54
C ALA A 58 16.25 -6.49 8.88
N GLY A 59 14.96 -6.86 8.85
CA GLY A 59 14.21 -7.28 10.03
C GLY A 59 14.81 -8.53 10.67
N LEU A 60 15.12 -9.56 9.87
CA LEU A 60 15.75 -10.78 10.36
C LEU A 60 17.14 -10.50 10.97
N LEU A 61 17.98 -9.76 10.25
CA LEU A 61 19.30 -9.37 10.76
C LEU A 61 19.20 -8.50 12.02
N GLY A 62 18.20 -7.62 12.09
CA GLY A 62 17.90 -6.82 13.27
C GLY A 62 17.55 -7.69 14.49
N ILE A 63 16.74 -8.73 14.31
CA ILE A 63 16.41 -9.70 15.37
C ILE A 63 17.67 -10.44 15.84
N LEU A 64 18.49 -10.94 14.90
CA LEU A 64 19.73 -11.63 15.23
C LEU A 64 20.73 -10.71 15.95
N ALA A 65 20.89 -9.48 15.49
CA ALA A 65 21.73 -8.47 16.14
C ALA A 65 21.22 -8.13 17.55
N ALA A 66 19.90 -8.03 17.74
CA ALA A 66 19.31 -7.82 19.06
C ALA A 66 19.61 -9.01 20.00
N GLN A 67 19.45 -10.26 19.54
CA GLN A 67 19.80 -11.44 20.33
C GLN A 67 21.29 -11.47 20.71
N ALA A 68 22.17 -11.16 19.76
CA ALA A 68 23.60 -11.07 20.02
C ALA A 68 23.93 -9.96 21.03
N LEU A 69 23.24 -8.83 20.97
CA LEU A 69 23.40 -7.74 21.94
C LEU A 69 22.96 -8.16 23.35
N VAL A 70 21.81 -8.85 23.48
CA VAL A 70 21.37 -9.39 24.77
C VAL A 70 22.40 -10.36 25.33
N ALA A 71 22.90 -11.29 24.52
CA ALA A 71 23.95 -12.22 24.92
C ALA A 71 25.23 -11.51 25.34
N ALA A 72 25.64 -10.46 24.62
CA ALA A 72 26.80 -9.64 24.94
C ALA A 72 26.64 -8.89 26.28
N CYS A 73 25.47 -8.32 26.55
CA CYS A 73 25.17 -7.69 27.84
C CYS A 73 25.26 -8.69 28.99
N ILE A 74 24.69 -9.88 28.83
CA ILE A 74 24.77 -10.96 29.83
C ILE A 74 26.23 -11.36 30.05
N ALA A 75 26.99 -11.60 28.97
CA ALA A 75 28.39 -11.99 29.04
C ALA A 75 29.25 -10.93 29.74
N ALA A 76 29.03 -9.64 29.43
CA ALA A 76 29.74 -8.53 30.06
C ALA A 76 29.46 -8.45 31.58
N LEU A 77 28.19 -8.58 31.98
CA LEU A 77 27.82 -8.61 33.40
C LEU A 77 28.33 -9.88 34.10
N ALA A 78 28.38 -11.00 33.39
CA ALA A 78 28.89 -12.26 33.91
C ALA A 78 30.40 -12.23 34.24
N LEU A 79 31.14 -11.20 33.81
CA LEU A 79 32.53 -10.99 34.22
C LEU A 79 32.66 -10.66 35.71
N VAL A 80 31.60 -10.11 36.31
CA VAL A 80 31.60 -9.63 37.71
C VAL A 80 30.47 -10.24 38.56
N LEU A 81 29.49 -10.91 37.95
CA LEU A 81 28.34 -11.54 38.59
C LEU A 81 28.16 -12.98 38.09
N PRO A 82 27.47 -13.85 38.85
CA PRO A 82 27.10 -15.16 38.32
C PRO A 82 26.13 -15.02 37.13
N VAL A 83 26.24 -15.93 36.15
CA VAL A 83 25.50 -15.87 34.88
C VAL A 83 23.99 -15.73 35.08
N TRP A 84 23.42 -16.40 36.07
CA TRP A 84 21.99 -16.31 36.36
C TRP A 84 21.56 -14.89 36.78
N ALA A 85 22.37 -14.20 37.59
CA ALA A 85 22.08 -12.84 38.02
C ALA A 85 22.26 -11.84 36.87
N ALA A 86 23.31 -12.02 36.06
CA ALA A 86 23.53 -11.23 34.85
C ALA A 86 22.35 -11.34 33.85
N ALA A 87 21.83 -12.55 33.66
CA ALA A 87 20.66 -12.81 32.83
C ALA A 87 19.40 -12.12 33.38
N LEU A 88 19.13 -12.24 34.70
CA LEU A 88 17.97 -11.62 35.32
C LEU A 88 18.02 -10.08 35.25
N ILE A 89 19.19 -9.48 35.49
CA ILE A 89 19.37 -8.02 35.40
C ILE A 89 19.15 -7.54 33.97
N THR A 90 19.76 -8.21 32.99
CA THR A 90 19.59 -7.85 31.58
C THR A 90 18.12 -7.95 31.15
N MET A 91 17.44 -9.03 31.55
CA MET A 91 16.01 -9.22 31.30
C MET A 91 15.16 -8.12 31.94
N ALA A 92 15.41 -7.79 33.21
CA ALA A 92 14.68 -6.75 33.93
C ALA A 92 14.85 -5.38 33.26
N ALA A 93 16.07 -5.04 32.84
CA ALA A 93 16.35 -3.81 32.12
C ALA A 93 15.59 -3.73 30.79
N LEU A 94 15.61 -4.80 29.99
CA LEU A 94 14.86 -4.87 28.72
C LEU A 94 13.35 -4.81 28.95
N ALA A 95 12.83 -5.49 29.97
CA ALA A 95 11.41 -5.44 30.32
C ALA A 95 10.96 -4.03 30.72
N ALA A 96 11.79 -3.29 31.47
CA ALA A 96 11.51 -1.91 31.82
C ALA A 96 11.47 -0.99 30.58
N ILE A 97 12.43 -1.15 29.66
CA ILE A 97 12.45 -0.41 28.38
C ILE A 97 11.21 -0.76 27.55
N ALA A 98 10.88 -2.04 27.43
CA ALA A 98 9.71 -2.52 26.68
C ALA A 98 8.40 -1.98 27.26
N ALA A 99 8.24 -2.01 28.59
CA ALA A 99 7.10 -1.42 29.27
C ALA A 99 7.00 0.10 29.01
N GLY A 100 8.13 0.81 29.08
CA GLY A 100 8.19 2.24 28.76
C GLY A 100 7.74 2.55 27.33
N LEU A 101 8.26 1.80 26.35
CA LEU A 101 7.87 1.93 24.94
C LEU A 101 6.40 1.57 24.71
N ALA A 102 5.90 0.51 25.34
CA ALA A 102 4.50 0.10 25.24
C ALA A 102 3.56 1.17 25.82
N LEU A 103 3.90 1.74 26.97
CA LEU A 103 3.15 2.84 27.58
C LEU A 103 3.21 4.11 26.73
N ALA A 104 4.37 4.43 26.16
CA ALA A 104 4.51 5.57 25.24
C ALA A 104 3.67 5.36 23.97
N GLY A 105 3.74 4.18 23.36
CA GLY A 105 2.94 3.80 22.19
C GLY A 105 1.44 3.87 22.49
N LYS A 106 1.00 3.31 23.62
CA LYS A 106 -0.38 3.42 24.09
C LYS A 106 -0.81 4.88 24.25
N LYS A 107 0.01 5.72 24.89
CA LYS A 107 -0.29 7.16 25.02
C LYS A 107 -0.40 7.86 23.66
N GLN A 108 0.43 7.49 22.69
CA GLN A 108 0.37 8.07 21.34
C GLN A 108 -0.90 7.63 20.60
N ILE A 109 -1.30 6.37 20.73
CA ILE A 109 -2.55 5.85 20.17
C ILE A 109 -3.76 6.51 20.86
N ASP A 110 -3.76 6.58 22.19
CA ASP A 110 -4.83 7.19 22.97
C ASP A 110 -4.97 8.69 22.64
N LYS A 111 -3.85 9.40 22.40
CA LYS A 111 -3.84 10.82 21.95
C LYS A 111 -4.29 11.00 20.50
N ALA A 112 -4.06 10.02 19.64
CA ALA A 112 -4.49 10.09 18.25
C ALA A 112 -6.02 10.00 18.09
N GLY A 113 -6.75 9.72 19.18
CA GLY A 113 -8.21 9.60 19.20
C GLY A 113 -8.71 8.29 18.58
N THR A 114 -9.99 8.00 18.72
CA THR A 114 -10.63 6.85 18.04
C THR A 114 -10.38 6.98 16.53
N PRO A 115 -9.93 5.92 15.83
CA PRO A 115 -9.77 5.94 14.36
C PRO A 115 -11.06 6.23 13.58
N ALA A 116 -12.17 6.34 14.29
CA ALA A 116 -13.47 6.62 13.72
C ALA A 116 -13.57 8.12 13.40
N PRO A 117 -13.76 8.51 12.12
CA PRO A 117 -13.91 9.91 11.74
C PRO A 117 -15.19 10.46 12.40
N GLN A 118 -15.03 11.22 13.49
CA GLN A 118 -16.17 11.79 14.23
C GLN A 118 -17.09 12.58 13.29
N GLN A 119 -16.52 13.34 12.36
CA GLN A 119 -17.28 14.13 11.37
C GLN A 119 -18.16 13.26 10.47
N THR A 120 -17.69 12.08 10.04
CA THR A 120 -18.49 11.14 9.24
C THR A 120 -19.57 10.47 10.08
N ILE A 121 -19.30 10.19 11.35
CA ILE A 121 -20.30 9.65 12.27
C ILE A 121 -21.40 10.69 12.54
N ASP A 122 -21.01 11.95 12.72
CA ASP A 122 -21.93 13.04 13.02
C ASP A 122 -22.76 13.44 11.79
N SER A 123 -22.17 13.40 10.58
CA SER A 123 -22.92 13.61 9.34
C SER A 123 -23.94 12.50 9.11
N VAL A 124 -23.57 11.23 9.32
CA VAL A 124 -24.51 10.10 9.20
C VAL A 124 -25.63 10.19 10.24
N LYS A 125 -25.35 10.64 11.46
CA LYS A 125 -26.41 10.89 12.47
C LYS A 125 -27.34 12.03 12.06
N ALA A 126 -26.82 13.10 11.47
CA ALA A 126 -27.61 14.22 10.97
C ALA A 126 -28.52 13.79 9.80
N ASP A 127 -27.97 13.02 8.85
CA ASP A 127 -28.73 12.49 7.72
C ASP A 127 -29.86 11.56 8.19
N VAL A 128 -29.61 10.73 9.21
CA VAL A 128 -30.63 9.86 9.82
C VAL A 128 -31.71 10.68 10.55
N ALA A 129 -31.34 11.79 11.20
CA ALA A 129 -32.30 12.68 11.86
C ALA A 129 -33.21 13.40 10.85
N GLU A 130 -32.65 13.88 9.74
CA GLU A 130 -33.40 14.55 8.67
C GLU A 130 -34.40 13.60 7.99
N ILE A 131 -34.00 12.34 7.76
CA ILE A 131 -34.90 11.32 7.21
C ILE A 131 -36.05 11.02 8.18
N LYS A 132 -35.77 10.98 9.49
CA LYS A 132 -36.79 10.71 10.52
C LYS A 132 -37.79 11.87 10.66
N GLU A 133 -37.34 13.11 10.48
CA GLU A 133 -38.20 14.30 10.50
C GLU A 133 -39.13 14.35 9.28
N LYS A 134 -38.59 14.05 8.09
CA LYS A 134 -39.38 13.99 6.83
C LYS A 134 -40.39 12.83 6.79
N ALA A 135 -40.19 11.79 7.59
CA ALA A 135 -41.11 10.65 7.69
C ALA A 135 -42.27 10.87 8.68
N HIS A 136 -42.21 11.93 9.50
CA HIS A 136 -43.24 12.26 10.50
C HIS A 136 -44.16 13.43 10.10
N GLN A 137 -43.88 14.10 8.98
CA GLN A 137 -44.80 15.04 8.31
C GLN A 137 -45.62 14.32 7.24
#